data_AF-A0A1Z9QPQ6-F1
#
_entry.id   AF-A0A1Z9QPQ6-F1
#
_cell.length_a   1.000
_cell.length_b   1.000
_cell.length_c   1.000
_cell.angle_alpha   90.00
_cell.angle_beta   90.00
_cell.angle_gamma   90.00
#
_symmetry.space_group_name_H-M   'P 1'
#
loop_
_entity.id
_entity.type
_entity.pdbx_description
1 polymer ?
#
loop_
_entity_poly.entity_id
_entity_poly.type
_entity_poly.pdbx_seq_one_letter_code
_entity_poly.pdbx_strand_id
1 'polypeptide(L)'
;MTSYRSRQRHGFTLVEVVVGLTLLATVIVSSLLAFSKHQKQIRLARSKITAVEVADDLLNRMSASRTGIPSAATGPLPGHPTWSWRTSVTEKMLRNPIPMQIIKLQIIERETNSKLNLLASTSVVKAIDP
;
A
#
# COMPACT_ATOMS: atom_id res chain seq x y z
N MET A 1 9.17 77.97 -8.00
CA MET A 1 9.08 77.34 -6.66
C MET A 1 8.84 75.85 -6.84
N THR A 2 9.88 75.03 -6.70
CA THR A 2 9.82 73.59 -6.98
C THR A 2 9.69 72.85 -5.65
N SER A 3 8.49 72.36 -5.37
CA SER A 3 8.16 71.62 -4.16
C SER A 3 8.79 70.21 -4.23
N TYR A 4 9.84 69.97 -3.46
CA TYR A 4 10.35 68.62 -3.22
C TYR A 4 9.38 67.87 -2.29
N ARG A 5 8.49 67.05 -2.87
CA ARG A 5 7.74 66.04 -2.10
C ARG A 5 8.74 64.99 -1.62
N SER A 6 9.02 64.96 -0.33
CA SER A 6 9.77 63.87 0.29
C SER A 6 8.95 62.58 0.16
N ARG A 7 9.47 61.64 -0.64
CA ARG A 7 8.95 60.27 -0.71
C ARG A 7 9.22 59.62 0.64
N GLN A 8 8.21 59.48 1.49
CA GLN A 8 8.32 58.71 2.73
C GLN A 8 8.63 57.26 2.38
N ARG A 9 9.90 56.87 2.53
CA ARG A 9 10.33 55.48 2.50
C ARG A 9 9.76 54.78 3.73
N HIS A 10 8.65 54.09 3.55
CA HIS A 10 8.09 53.21 4.58
C HIS A 10 9.02 52.01 4.72
N GLY A 11 9.72 51.92 5.84
CA GLY A 11 10.45 50.71 6.22
C GLY A 11 9.48 49.61 6.61
N PHE A 12 9.85 48.35 6.37
CA PHE A 12 9.08 47.21 6.85
C PHE A 12 8.95 47.27 8.38
N THR A 13 7.73 47.09 8.88
CA THR A 13 7.52 47.00 10.33
C THR A 13 7.99 45.63 10.82
N LEU A 14 8.45 45.55 12.07
CA LEU A 14 8.86 44.27 12.67
C LEU A 14 7.71 43.25 12.67
N VAL A 15 6.48 43.72 12.84
CA VAL A 15 5.25 42.91 12.77
C VAL A 15 5.08 42.29 11.38
N GLU A 16 5.28 43.07 10.32
CA GLU A 16 5.12 42.58 8.94
C GLU A 16 6.15 41.50 8.59
N VAL A 17 7.40 41.64 9.05
CA VAL A 17 8.43 40.62 8.87
C VAL A 17 8.08 39.33 9.61
N VAL A 18 7.60 39.44 10.86
CA VAL A 18 7.16 38.27 11.65
C VAL A 18 5.99 37.57 10.99
N VAL A 19 4.98 38.32 10.51
CA VAL A 19 3.85 37.76 9.76
C VAL A 19 4.34 37.03 8.51
N GLY A 20 5.22 37.65 7.71
CA GLY A 20 5.80 37.01 6.53
C GLY A 20 6.55 35.71 6.84
N LEU A 21 7.35 35.71 7.90
CA LEU A 21 8.08 34.52 8.36
C LEU A 21 7.13 33.39 8.81
N THR A 22 6.08 33.72 9.57
CA THR A 22 5.11 32.72 10.03
C THR A 22 4.32 32.10 8.87
N LEU A 23 3.93 32.91 7.88
CA LEU A 23 3.27 32.43 6.67
C LEU A 23 4.20 31.51 5.87
N LEU A 24 5.45 31.92 5.66
CA LEU A 24 6.45 31.10 4.96
C LEU A 24 6.69 29.77 5.67
N ALA A 25 6.88 29.80 6.99
CA ALA A 25 7.08 28.59 7.79
C ALA A 25 5.89 27.63 7.66
N THR A 26 4.66 28.15 7.71
CA THR A 26 3.44 27.34 7.58
C THR A 26 3.35 26.67 6.20
N VAL A 27 3.68 27.40 5.13
CA VAL A 27 3.72 26.85 3.76
C VAL A 27 4.77 25.75 3.63
N ILE A 28 5.96 25.95 4.18
CA ILE A 28 7.02 24.94 4.14
C ILE A 28 6.61 23.67 4.89
N VAL A 29 6.09 23.81 6.12
CA VAL A 29 5.68 22.68 6.95
C VAL A 29 4.55 21.90 6.29
N SER A 30 3.53 22.59 5.77
CA SER A 30 2.40 21.95 5.07
C SER A 30 2.85 21.19 3.82
N SER A 31 3.75 21.77 3.03
CA SER A 31 4.34 21.11 1.85
C SER A 31 5.12 19.85 2.24
N LEU A 32 5.94 19.91 3.29
CA LEU A 32 6.71 18.77 3.77
C LEU A 32 5.81 17.63 4.29
N LEU A 33 4.74 17.97 5.00
CA LEU A 33 3.76 16.99 5.47
C LEU A 33 3.02 16.32 4.30
N ALA A 34 2.62 17.09 3.29
CA ALA A 34 1.99 16.57 2.09
C ALA A 34 2.94 15.62 1.34
N PHE A 35 4.20 16.02 1.17
CA PHE A 35 5.23 15.20 0.55
C PHE A 35 5.49 13.90 1.31
N SER A 36 5.60 13.96 2.65
CA SER A 36 5.79 12.77 3.49
C SER A 36 4.62 11.78 3.34
N LYS A 37 3.38 12.26 3.31
CA LYS A 37 2.20 11.42 3.06
C LYS A 37 2.25 10.79 1.67
N HIS A 38 2.64 11.56 0.65
CA HIS A 38 2.74 11.06 -0.72
C HIS A 38 3.81 9.97 -0.87
N GLN A 39 4.99 10.14 -0.25
CA GLN A 39 6.02 9.11 -0.23
C GLN A 39 5.54 7.82 0.43
N LYS A 40 4.81 7.92 1.55
CA LYS A 40 4.21 6.73 2.20
C LYS A 40 3.22 6.02 1.28
N GLN A 41 2.40 6.77 0.54
CA GLN A 41 1.45 6.21 -0.42
C GLN A 41 2.16 5.50 -1.58
N ILE A 42 3.21 6.11 -2.14
CA ILE A 42 4.02 5.48 -3.20
C ILE A 42 4.62 4.17 -2.72
N ARG A 43 5.19 4.15 -1.51
CA ARG A 43 5.78 2.93 -0.95
C ARG A 43 4.73 1.81 -0.82
N LEU A 44 3.55 2.13 -0.28
CA LEU A 44 2.46 1.17 -0.16
C LEU A 44 1.97 0.68 -1.52
N ALA A 45 1.84 1.57 -2.50
CA ALA A 45 1.43 1.20 -3.86
C ALA A 45 2.44 0.24 -4.50
N ARG A 46 3.75 0.51 -4.37
CA ARG A 46 4.81 -0.37 -4.85
C ARG A 46 4.74 -1.75 -4.18
N SER A 47 4.62 -1.80 -2.85
CA SER A 47 4.48 -3.07 -2.13
C SER A 47 3.27 -3.87 -2.62
N LYS A 48 2.14 -3.21 -2.91
CA LYS A 48 0.95 -3.87 -3.45
C LYS A 48 1.15 -4.42 -4.86
N ILE A 49 1.77 -3.65 -5.75
CA ILE A 49 2.06 -4.10 -7.13
C ILE A 49 2.94 -5.34 -7.09
N THR A 50 4.05 -5.29 -6.35
CA THR A 50 4.95 -6.43 -6.19
C THR A 50 4.25 -7.63 -5.53
N ALA A 51 3.37 -7.40 -4.56
CA ALA A 51 2.62 -8.49 -3.94
C ALA A 51 1.63 -9.17 -4.90
N VAL A 52 1.04 -8.42 -5.85
CA VAL A 52 0.19 -8.98 -6.91
C VAL A 52 1.03 -9.83 -7.86
N GLU A 53 2.15 -9.30 -8.35
CA GLU A 53 3.07 -10.04 -9.24
C GLU A 53 3.53 -11.35 -8.60
N VAL A 54 3.92 -11.31 -7.31
CA VAL A 54 4.33 -12.51 -6.60
C VAL A 54 3.15 -13.45 -6.32
N ALA A 55 1.94 -12.94 -6.09
CA ALA A 55 0.76 -13.79 -5.93
C ALA A 55 0.45 -14.55 -7.23
N ASP A 56 0.55 -13.89 -8.38
CA ASP A 56 0.34 -14.49 -9.70
C ASP A 56 1.39 -15.56 -10.00
N ASP A 57 2.67 -15.27 -9.74
CA ASP A 57 3.76 -16.23 -9.85
C ASP A 57 3.55 -17.46 -8.94
N LEU A 58 3.12 -17.22 -7.70
CA LEU A 58 2.85 -18.28 -6.74
C LEU A 58 1.68 -19.16 -7.19
N LEU A 59 0.60 -18.55 -7.68
CA LEU A 59 -0.55 -19.26 -8.23
C LEU A 59 -0.16 -20.09 -9.44
N ASN A 60 0.65 -19.55 -10.35
CA ASN A 60 1.12 -20.27 -11.53
C ASN A 60 1.95 -21.49 -11.12
N ARG A 61 2.87 -21.33 -10.16
CA ARG A 61 3.68 -22.45 -9.63
C ARG A 61 2.83 -23.51 -8.92
N MET A 62 1.87 -23.09 -8.10
CA MET A 62 0.96 -24.02 -7.40
C MET A 62 0.05 -24.76 -8.38
N SER A 63 -0.44 -24.08 -9.40
CA SER A 63 -1.31 -24.68 -10.43
C SER A 63 -0.57 -25.67 -11.31
N ALA A 64 0.72 -25.43 -11.57
CA ALA A 64 1.59 -26.37 -12.28
C ALA A 64 2.04 -27.56 -11.41
N SER A 65 1.89 -27.48 -10.08
CA SER A 65 2.29 -28.54 -9.16
C SER A 65 1.32 -29.72 -9.21
N ARG A 66 1.83 -30.95 -9.02
CA ARG A 66 1.02 -32.18 -9.08
C ARG A 66 -0.10 -32.22 -8.01
N THR A 67 0.09 -31.56 -6.88
CA THR A 67 -0.91 -31.46 -5.80
C THR A 67 -1.93 -30.33 -6.01
N GLY A 68 -1.68 -29.45 -6.98
CA GLY A 68 -2.45 -28.24 -7.24
C GLY A 68 -2.39 -27.22 -6.10
N ILE A 69 -3.33 -26.28 -6.10
CA ILE A 69 -3.43 -25.25 -5.05
C ILE A 69 -3.91 -25.90 -3.74
N PRO A 70 -3.19 -25.72 -2.62
CA PRO A 70 -3.58 -26.27 -1.32
C PRO A 70 -4.76 -25.50 -0.71
N SER A 71 -5.73 -26.22 -0.15
CA SER A 71 -6.96 -25.67 0.43
C SER A 71 -6.72 -24.81 1.68
N ALA A 72 -5.75 -25.18 2.49
CA ALA A 72 -5.33 -24.43 3.68
C ALA A 72 -3.83 -24.64 3.91
N ALA A 73 -3.03 -23.63 3.59
CA ALA A 73 -1.60 -23.66 3.80
C ALA A 73 -1.06 -22.25 4.04
N THR A 74 0.10 -22.16 4.67
CA THR A 74 0.83 -20.92 4.88
C THR A 74 2.30 -21.14 4.66
N GLY A 75 3.01 -20.12 4.20
CA GLY A 75 4.46 -20.21 4.07
C GLY A 75 5.14 -18.84 3.98
N PRO A 76 6.46 -18.82 4.21
CA PRO A 76 7.27 -17.64 3.96
C PRO A 76 7.37 -17.39 2.44
N LEU A 77 7.61 -16.13 2.07
CA LEU A 77 7.80 -15.75 0.68
C LEU A 77 9.30 -15.50 0.39
N PRO A 78 9.91 -16.23 -0.55
CA PRO A 78 11.33 -16.04 -0.89
C PRO A 78 11.60 -14.61 -1.35
N GLY A 79 12.71 -14.02 -0.89
CA GLY A 79 13.08 -12.63 -1.23
C GLY A 79 12.36 -11.55 -0.41
N HIS A 80 11.32 -11.90 0.36
CA HIS A 80 10.55 -10.96 1.19
C HIS A 80 10.44 -11.47 2.63
N PRO A 81 11.43 -11.21 3.51
CA PRO A 81 11.51 -11.82 4.84
C PRO A 81 10.35 -11.43 5.77
N THR A 82 9.72 -10.29 5.53
CA THR A 82 8.55 -9.82 6.30
C THR A 82 7.22 -10.30 5.71
N TRP A 83 7.23 -10.95 4.55
CA TRP A 83 6.02 -11.37 3.86
C TRP A 83 5.78 -12.87 4.01
N SER A 84 4.51 -13.22 4.04
CA SER A 84 4.02 -14.59 4.10
C SER A 84 2.81 -14.73 3.20
N TRP A 85 2.60 -15.93 2.66
CA TRP A 85 1.40 -16.26 1.93
C TRP A 85 0.51 -17.18 2.76
N ARG A 86 -0.80 -17.10 2.51
CA ARG A 86 -1.81 -17.97 3.11
C ARG A 86 -2.87 -18.33 2.09
N THR A 87 -3.22 -19.60 2.01
CA THR A 87 -4.43 -20.07 1.35
C THR A 87 -5.50 -20.45 2.37
N SER A 88 -6.76 -20.18 2.03
CA SER A 88 -7.92 -20.58 2.85
C SER A 88 -9.13 -20.82 1.95
N VAL A 89 -9.89 -21.88 2.24
CA VAL A 89 -11.18 -22.09 1.57
C VAL A 89 -12.19 -21.06 2.06
N THR A 90 -12.75 -20.29 1.14
CA THR A 90 -13.81 -19.31 1.46
C THR A 90 -15.18 -19.92 1.29
N GLU A 91 -15.36 -20.76 0.26
CA GLU A 91 -16.65 -21.34 -0.07
C GLU A 91 -16.48 -22.73 -0.68
N LYS A 92 -17.43 -23.62 -0.42
CA LYS A 92 -17.53 -24.94 -1.03
C LYS A 92 -18.88 -25.06 -1.73
N MET A 93 -18.85 -25.26 -3.04
CA MET A 93 -20.03 -25.50 -3.86
C MET A 93 -20.13 -27.01 -4.13
N LEU A 94 -21.02 -27.67 -3.39
CA LEU A 94 -21.23 -29.13 -3.48
C LEU A 94 -22.35 -29.51 -4.47
N ARG A 95 -22.85 -28.57 -5.28
CA ARG A 95 -23.93 -28.84 -6.24
C ARG A 95 -23.39 -29.45 -7.54
N ASN A 96 -24.03 -30.54 -7.96
CA ASN A 96 -23.83 -31.29 -9.21
C ASN A 96 -23.76 -30.36 -10.44
N PRO A 97 -22.93 -30.62 -11.47
CA PRO A 97 -22.23 -31.89 -11.76
C PRO A 97 -20.78 -31.99 -11.27
N ILE A 98 -20.13 -30.91 -10.81
CA ILE A 98 -18.72 -30.94 -10.36
C ILE A 98 -18.61 -30.21 -9.02
N PRO A 99 -18.21 -30.88 -7.93
CA PRO A 99 -17.99 -30.21 -6.66
C PRO A 99 -16.80 -29.25 -6.80
N MET A 100 -16.96 -28.01 -6.35
CA MET A 100 -15.96 -26.94 -6.48
C MET A 100 -15.70 -26.28 -5.12
N GLN A 101 -14.49 -25.76 -4.94
CA GLN A 101 -14.13 -24.92 -3.79
C GLN A 101 -13.45 -23.64 -4.26
N ILE A 102 -13.76 -22.53 -3.60
CA ILE A 102 -13.10 -21.24 -3.81
C ILE A 102 -11.98 -21.14 -2.77
N ILE A 103 -10.73 -21.16 -3.26
CA ILE A 103 -9.54 -20.98 -2.45
C ILE A 103 -9.09 -19.53 -2.58
N LYS A 104 -8.99 -18.85 -1.45
CA LYS A 104 -8.47 -17.49 -1.35
C LYS A 104 -6.98 -17.55 -1.03
N LEU A 105 -6.16 -16.97 -1.87
CA LEU A 105 -4.74 -16.71 -1.63
C LEU A 105 -4.58 -15.28 -1.12
N GLN A 106 -3.77 -15.10 -0.08
CA GLN A 106 -3.45 -13.81 0.51
C GLN A 106 -1.95 -13.67 0.69
N ILE A 107 -1.43 -12.49 0.34
CA ILE A 107 -0.05 -12.07 0.67
C ILE A 107 -0.14 -11.08 1.82
N ILE A 108 0.55 -11.41 2.91
CA ILE A 108 0.48 -10.70 4.19
C ILE A 108 1.88 -10.23 4.55
N GLU A 109 2.02 -8.94 4.81
CA GLU A 109 3.21 -8.34 5.37
C GLU A 109 3.07 -8.18 6.89
N ARG A 110 4.09 -8.61 7.61
CA ARG A 110 4.21 -8.39 9.06
C ARG A 110 4.88 -7.05 9.31
N GLU A 111 4.11 -6.06 9.75
CA GLU A 111 4.70 -4.81 10.26
C GLU A 111 5.26 -5.00 11.68
N THR A 112 6.23 -4.15 12.03
CA THR A 112 6.93 -4.13 13.33
C THR A 112 6.00 -4.03 14.55
N ASN A 113 4.78 -3.52 14.38
CA ASN A 113 3.79 -3.35 15.45
C ASN A 113 2.76 -4.51 15.52
N SER A 114 3.15 -5.71 15.09
CA SER A 114 2.28 -6.90 15.03
C SER A 114 1.00 -6.76 14.20
N LYS A 115 0.86 -5.65 13.46
CA LYS A 115 -0.26 -5.41 12.55
C LYS A 115 0.01 -6.16 11.26
N LEU A 116 -0.94 -7.00 10.86
CA LEU A 116 -0.89 -7.71 9.59
C LEU A 116 -1.44 -6.78 8.50
N ASN A 117 -0.60 -6.46 7.52
CA ASN A 117 -0.97 -5.68 6.36
C ASN A 117 -1.28 -6.62 5.20
N LEU A 118 -2.53 -6.64 4.73
CA LEU A 118 -2.93 -7.40 3.56
C LEU A 118 -2.48 -6.65 2.30
N LEU A 119 -1.50 -7.20 1.60
CA LEU A 119 -0.95 -6.56 0.40
C LEU A 119 -1.71 -6.96 -0.86
N ALA A 120 -1.99 -8.24 -1.03
CA ALA A 120 -2.73 -8.78 -2.15
C ALA A 120 -3.67 -9.90 -1.70
N SER A 121 -4.80 -10.03 -2.38
CA SER A 121 -5.76 -11.12 -2.15
C SER A 121 -6.40 -11.48 -3.48
N THR A 122 -6.38 -12.76 -3.81
CA THR A 122 -6.97 -13.31 -5.03
C THR A 122 -7.70 -14.62 -4.72
N SER A 123 -8.68 -14.98 -5.52
CA SER A 123 -9.49 -16.17 -5.33
C SER A 123 -9.44 -17.04 -6.57
N VAL A 124 -9.24 -18.34 -6.38
CA VAL A 124 -9.19 -19.33 -7.46
C VAL A 124 -10.22 -20.41 -7.19
N VAL A 125 -10.93 -20.82 -8.24
CA VAL A 125 -11.87 -21.93 -8.20
C VAL A 125 -11.11 -23.22 -8.51
N LYS A 126 -11.21 -24.20 -7.61
CA LYS A 126 -10.63 -25.53 -7.76
C LYS A 126 -11.73 -26.58 -7.72
N ALA A 127 -11.75 -27.50 -8.68
CA ALA A 127 -12.60 -28.68 -8.61
C ALA A 127 -12.13 -29.61 -7.48
N ILE A 128 -13.07 -30.20 -6.76
CA ILE A 128 -12.80 -31.20 -5.74
C ILE A 128 -12.79 -32.54 -6.48
N ASP A 129 -11.65 -33.23 -6.51
CA ASP A 129 -11.63 -34.60 -7.02
C ASP A 129 -12.51 -35.49 -6.10
N PRO A 130 -13.35 -36.38 -6.67
CA PRO A 130 -14.27 -37.23 -5.91
C PRO A 130 -13.55 -38.25 -5.02
#